data_AF-A0A0N8H5B0-F1
#
_entry.id   AF-A0A0N8H5B0-F1
#
_cell.length_a   1.000
_cell.length_b   1.000
_cell.length_c   1.000
_cell.angle_alpha   90.00
_cell.angle_beta   90.00
_cell.angle_gamma   90.00
#
_symmetry.space_group_name_H-M   'P 1'
#
loop_
_entity.id
_entity.type
_entity.pdbx_description
1 polymer ?
#
loop_
_entity_poly.entity_id
_entity_poly.type
_entity_poly.pdbx_seq_one_letter_code
_entity_poly.pdbx_strand_id
1 'polypeptide(L)'
;MATEQDKTVTAVPAETIAAPAVAAADKPVDQQPVEQSAEQPGEKAAEAVAPLTPPVETPVVKLNARLADIVSQTGYSEMWGVQLSDIDHVPTKVVLQKFLRANNDDVAAAEKQLVSALEWRKKMQPASLVNKTFDKKKFNDLGFVTVHKAEDGKETIITWNIYGAVKDNKATFGNVEEFIKWRAAIMELSVQKLNLAAVTEAIPEGGEDPYQMIQVHDYLSVSFFRMDPAVKAASKETISVFSMAYPELLSNKYFVNVPAIMGWMFGAMKLFLSPATLRKFHPMTSGTTLATELKSIVSSLPKEYGGQGSSVKEGLTISLAEAKEKPEDKPKEVAAAEKAAETPVEETKPIETKPAVEETTLVDRTKPAEEVKPAEEPKSTEEVKAVEETKPATEEVKSA
;
A
#
# COMPACT_ATOMS: atom_id res chain seq x y z
N MET A 1 36.25 5.23 -45.38
CA MET A 1 35.27 6.32 -45.16
C MET A 1 34.03 5.70 -44.54
N ALA A 2 33.32 6.41 -43.64
CA ALA A 2 32.04 6.07 -42.97
C ALA A 2 31.88 4.63 -42.41
N THR A 3 31.72 4.32 -41.11
CA THR A 3 30.98 4.91 -39.97
C THR A 3 29.45 4.76 -39.96
N GLU A 4 28.97 3.61 -39.51
CA GLU A 4 27.71 3.43 -38.75
C GLU A 4 28.03 2.45 -37.60
N GLN A 5 28.21 2.91 -36.36
CA GLN A 5 27.17 3.24 -35.36
C GLN A 5 26.58 2.01 -34.66
N ASP A 6 27.26 1.62 -33.58
CA ASP A 6 26.74 0.86 -32.45
C ASP A 6 25.42 1.46 -31.92
N LYS A 7 24.52 0.59 -31.44
CA LYS A 7 23.24 0.96 -30.80
C LYS A 7 23.09 0.24 -29.48
N THR A 8 23.77 0.77 -28.47
CA THR A 8 23.48 0.52 -27.06
C THR A 8 21.99 0.81 -26.76
N VAL A 9 21.25 -0.24 -26.37
CA VAL A 9 19.83 -0.10 -25.98
C VAL A 9 19.76 0.32 -24.51
N THR A 10 19.73 1.63 -24.27
CA THR A 10 19.60 2.20 -22.92
C THR A 10 18.21 1.91 -22.34
N ALA A 11 18.11 0.92 -21.46
CA ALA A 11 16.86 0.60 -20.76
C ALA A 11 16.52 1.70 -19.72
N VAL A 12 15.36 2.33 -19.90
CA VAL A 12 14.85 3.36 -18.98
C VAL A 12 14.43 2.72 -17.65
N PRO A 13 14.81 3.27 -16.48
CA PRO A 13 14.53 2.64 -15.19
C PRO A 13 13.03 2.61 -14.86
N ALA A 14 12.59 1.51 -14.25
CA ALA A 14 11.19 1.32 -13.90
C ALA A 14 10.83 2.04 -12.58
N GLU A 15 9.82 2.91 -12.64
CA GLU A 15 9.23 3.55 -11.45
C GLU A 15 8.52 2.53 -10.55
N THR A 16 9.26 2.08 -9.54
CA THR A 16 8.84 1.81 -8.15
C THR A 16 7.34 1.59 -7.90
N ILE A 17 6.99 0.37 -7.46
CA ILE A 17 5.77 0.12 -6.69
C ILE A 17 5.84 0.99 -5.45
N ALA A 18 5.12 2.12 -5.47
CA ALA A 18 5.40 3.19 -4.55
C ALA A 18 5.04 2.82 -3.09
N ALA A 19 5.90 3.29 -2.21
CA ALA A 19 5.74 3.35 -0.77
C ALA A 19 5.76 4.84 -0.36
N PRO A 20 5.34 5.21 0.86
CA PRO A 20 5.19 6.62 1.20
C PRO A 20 6.55 7.33 1.31
N ALA A 21 6.86 8.14 0.30
CA ALA A 21 7.93 9.12 0.37
C ALA A 21 7.45 10.30 1.24
N VAL A 22 7.93 10.37 2.48
CA VAL A 22 7.78 11.56 3.32
C VAL A 22 8.58 12.69 2.64
N ALA A 23 7.95 13.85 2.46
CA ALA A 23 8.50 14.94 1.66
C ALA A 23 9.59 15.74 2.41
N ALA A 24 10.75 15.12 2.61
CA ALA A 24 11.96 15.82 3.05
C ALA A 24 12.51 16.69 1.91
N ALA A 25 12.32 18.01 2.03
CA ALA A 25 13.01 18.98 1.19
C ALA A 25 14.21 19.52 1.98
N ASP A 26 15.43 19.24 1.52
CA ASP A 26 16.64 19.74 2.18
C ASP A 26 17.75 20.08 1.19
N LYS A 27 18.63 21.01 1.59
CA LYS A 27 19.85 21.40 0.87
C LYS A 27 21.01 21.39 1.85
N PRO A 28 22.17 20.82 1.48
CA PRO A 28 23.28 20.69 2.42
C PRO A 28 23.86 22.06 2.78
N VAL A 29 24.07 22.28 4.07
CA VAL A 29 25.04 23.24 4.61
C VAL A 29 26.08 22.44 5.39
N ASP A 30 27.33 22.61 5.00
CA ASP A 30 28.50 21.89 5.49
C ASP A 30 29.16 22.65 6.65
N GLN A 31 29.42 21.97 7.78
CA GLN A 31 30.38 22.42 8.80
C GLN A 31 31.09 21.24 9.48
N GLN A 32 32.40 21.41 9.67
CA GLN A 32 33.31 20.48 10.34
C GLN A 32 33.36 20.68 11.87
N PRO A 33 33.91 19.71 12.63
CA PRO A 33 33.79 19.68 14.10
C PRO A 33 34.79 20.61 14.82
N VAL A 34 34.54 20.83 16.13
CA VAL A 34 35.48 21.44 17.07
C VAL A 34 35.58 20.58 18.34
N GLU A 35 36.72 20.63 19.01
CA GLU A 35 37.18 19.61 19.96
C GLU A 35 36.62 19.73 21.39
N GLN A 36 36.81 18.66 22.16
CA GLN A 36 36.64 18.66 23.61
C GLN A 36 37.75 19.49 24.28
N SER A 37 37.40 20.17 25.38
CA SER A 37 38.35 20.42 26.47
C SER A 37 37.64 20.16 27.79
N ALA A 38 38.39 19.67 28.79
CA ALA A 38 37.85 19.23 30.07
C ALA A 38 38.66 19.85 31.22
N GLU A 39 37.97 20.29 32.27
CA GLU A 39 38.58 20.57 33.56
C GLU A 39 37.60 20.27 34.70
N GLN A 40 38.12 20.12 35.92
CA GLN A 40 37.46 19.43 37.04
C GLN A 40 37.14 20.38 38.23
N PRO A 41 36.55 19.92 39.35
CA PRO A 41 35.51 20.70 40.06
C PRO A 41 36.03 21.64 41.16
N GLY A 42 35.24 22.68 41.45
CA GLY A 42 35.36 23.51 42.64
C GLY A 42 34.07 23.51 43.45
N GLU A 43 34.12 23.03 44.69
CA GLU A 43 32.97 22.95 45.59
C GLU A 43 32.73 24.28 46.32
N LYS A 44 31.48 24.79 46.28
CA LYS A 44 30.96 25.68 47.33
C LYS A 44 29.44 25.70 47.36
N ALA A 45 28.87 25.45 48.54
CA ALA A 45 27.43 25.55 48.76
C ALA A 45 26.96 27.02 48.78
N ALA A 46 25.85 27.29 48.12
CA ALA A 46 25.02 28.47 48.30
C ALA A 46 23.56 28.05 48.11
N GLU A 47 22.69 28.40 49.06
CA GLU A 47 21.25 28.18 48.93
C GLU A 47 20.69 29.13 47.86
N ALA A 48 20.35 28.58 46.70
CA ALA A 48 19.69 29.30 45.62
C ALA A 48 18.25 28.81 45.48
N VAL A 49 17.30 29.75 45.47
CA VAL A 49 15.88 29.45 45.26
C VAL A 49 15.71 28.69 43.95
N ALA A 50 14.98 27.58 43.99
CA ALA A 50 14.74 26.74 42.81
C ALA A 50 14.19 27.61 41.66
N PRO A 51 14.86 27.67 40.50
CA PRO A 51 14.30 28.34 39.35
C PRO A 51 13.00 27.65 38.96
N LEU A 52 11.90 28.41 38.95
CA LEU A 52 10.71 28.02 38.21
C LEU A 52 11.10 28.06 36.73
N THR A 53 11.56 26.91 36.21
CA THR A 53 11.83 26.74 34.79
C THR A 53 10.55 27.10 34.03
N PRO A 54 10.58 28.03 33.06
CA PRO A 54 9.44 28.24 32.19
C PRO A 54 9.12 26.90 31.49
N PRO A 55 7.84 26.57 31.26
CA PRO A 55 7.48 25.33 30.58
C PRO A 55 8.26 25.19 29.28
N VAL A 56 9.03 24.10 29.15
CA VAL A 56 9.80 23.84 27.93
C VAL A 56 8.81 23.75 26.78
N GLU A 57 8.95 24.65 25.81
CA GLU A 57 7.91 24.93 24.82
C GLU A 57 7.99 23.91 23.66
N THR A 58 7.64 22.66 23.98
CA THR A 58 7.79 21.51 23.10
C THR A 58 6.92 21.60 21.84
N PRO A 59 7.27 20.88 20.75
CA PRO A 59 6.49 20.87 19.52
C PRO A 59 5.02 20.49 19.72
N VAL A 60 4.72 19.59 20.66
CA VAL A 60 3.33 19.18 20.99
C VAL A 60 2.55 20.26 21.74
N VAL A 61 3.19 21.06 22.60
CA VAL A 61 2.56 22.26 23.20
C VAL A 61 2.27 23.31 22.14
N LYS A 62 3.20 23.51 21.20
CA LYS A 62 3.04 24.44 20.07
C LYS A 62 1.91 24.05 19.13
N LEU A 63 1.85 22.77 18.73
CA LEU A 63 0.75 22.28 17.89
C LEU A 63 -0.60 22.31 18.63
N ASN A 64 -0.63 22.03 19.93
CA ASN A 64 -1.84 22.18 20.74
C ASN A 64 -2.36 23.62 20.78
N ALA A 65 -1.47 24.62 20.86
CA ALA A 65 -1.87 26.03 20.81
C ALA A 65 -2.51 26.44 19.46
N ARG A 66 -2.34 25.63 18.40
CA ARG A 66 -2.99 25.79 17.09
C ARG A 66 -4.30 25.00 16.96
N LEU A 67 -4.56 24.02 17.83
CA LEU A 67 -5.64 23.03 17.65
C LEU A 67 -7.04 23.65 17.60
N ALA A 68 -7.31 24.70 18.38
CA ALA A 68 -8.59 25.41 18.34
C ALA A 68 -8.85 26.09 16.97
N ASP A 69 -7.82 26.73 16.39
CA ASP A 69 -7.90 27.33 15.05
C ASP A 69 -8.08 26.26 13.98
N ILE A 70 -7.33 25.14 14.06
CA ILE A 70 -7.43 24.00 13.13
C ILE A 70 -8.85 23.41 13.12
N VAL A 71 -9.44 23.19 14.30
CA VAL A 71 -10.81 22.68 14.45
C VAL A 71 -11.84 23.70 13.95
N SER A 72 -11.62 25.00 14.20
CA SER A 72 -12.49 26.08 13.73
C SER A 72 -12.47 26.21 12.20
N GLN A 73 -11.28 26.25 11.58
CA GLN A 73 -11.06 26.32 10.13
C GLN A 73 -11.69 25.14 9.40
N THR A 74 -11.38 23.91 9.84
CA THR A 74 -11.87 22.71 9.17
C THR A 74 -13.33 22.43 9.51
N GLY A 75 -13.81 22.90 10.66
CA GLY A 75 -15.13 22.58 11.21
C GLY A 75 -15.34 21.08 11.40
N TYR A 76 -14.30 20.37 11.84
CA TYR A 76 -14.30 18.94 12.17
C TYR A 76 -13.18 18.64 13.17
N SER A 77 -13.40 17.67 14.05
CA SER A 77 -12.51 17.42 15.20
C SER A 77 -12.44 15.95 15.61
N GLU A 78 -12.93 15.03 14.78
CA GLU A 78 -12.73 13.59 14.97
C GLU A 78 -11.48 13.12 14.23
N MET A 79 -10.63 12.35 14.91
CA MET A 79 -9.46 11.69 14.32
C MET A 79 -9.30 10.30 14.93
N TRP A 80 -9.46 9.25 14.12
CA TRP A 80 -9.21 7.85 14.50
C TRP A 80 -10.04 7.37 15.71
N GLY A 81 -11.27 7.87 15.85
CA GLY A 81 -12.16 7.64 17.00
C GLY A 81 -11.95 8.63 18.16
N VAL A 82 -10.86 9.41 18.16
CA VAL A 82 -10.60 10.44 19.18
C VAL A 82 -11.37 11.71 18.82
N GLN A 83 -12.17 12.20 19.78
CA GLN A 83 -12.69 13.56 19.73
C GLN A 83 -11.60 14.51 20.25
N LEU A 84 -10.99 15.29 19.35
CA LEU A 84 -9.88 16.18 19.68
C LEU A 84 -10.36 17.33 20.58
N SER A 85 -9.56 17.66 21.60
CA SER A 85 -9.81 18.77 22.53
C SER A 85 -8.55 19.58 22.84
N ASP A 86 -7.63 19.02 23.62
CA ASP A 86 -6.48 19.68 24.22
C ASP A 86 -5.38 18.67 24.59
N ILE A 87 -4.24 19.15 25.06
CA ILE A 87 -3.06 18.35 25.38
C ILE A 87 -3.19 17.53 26.67
N ASP A 88 -4.12 17.85 27.58
CA ASP A 88 -4.32 17.11 28.83
C ASP A 88 -5.19 15.86 28.60
N HIS A 89 -6.08 15.90 27.61
CA HIS A 89 -6.73 14.73 27.04
C HIS A 89 -5.71 13.83 26.32
N VAL A 90 -5.24 12.77 27.00
CA VAL A 90 -4.16 11.88 26.53
C VAL A 90 -4.35 11.32 25.10
N PRO A 91 -5.54 10.82 24.69
CA PRO A 91 -5.84 10.50 23.29
C PRO A 91 -5.54 11.62 22.28
N THR A 92 -5.84 12.89 22.61
CA THR A 92 -5.51 14.04 21.74
C THR A 92 -4.00 14.25 21.68
N LYS A 93 -3.30 14.22 22.81
CA LYS A 93 -1.82 14.27 22.87
C LYS A 93 -1.17 13.18 22.02
N VAL A 94 -1.71 11.95 22.03
CA VAL A 94 -1.26 10.82 21.18
C VAL A 94 -1.48 11.11 19.70
N VAL A 95 -2.62 11.68 19.30
CA VAL A 95 -2.86 12.10 17.91
C VAL A 95 -1.88 13.19 17.47
N LEU A 96 -1.74 14.27 18.25
CA LEU A 96 -0.83 15.37 17.92
C LEU A 96 0.63 14.88 17.76
N GLN A 97 1.08 14.01 18.66
CA GLN A 97 2.44 13.46 18.60
C GLN A 97 2.69 12.55 17.39
N LYS A 98 1.67 11.85 16.87
CA LYS A 98 1.77 11.06 15.62
C LYS A 98 1.92 11.95 14.38
N PHE A 99 1.17 13.06 14.30
CA PHE A 99 1.34 14.04 13.22
C PHE A 99 2.70 14.75 13.29
N LEU A 100 3.19 15.08 14.49
CA LEU A 100 4.54 15.64 14.67
C LEU A 100 5.64 14.65 14.27
N ARG A 101 5.60 13.40 14.75
CA ARG A 101 6.58 12.34 14.39
C ARG A 101 6.65 12.11 12.87
N ALA A 102 5.52 12.17 12.16
CA ALA A 102 5.48 12.04 10.71
C ALA A 102 6.10 13.23 9.94
N ASN A 103 6.28 14.38 10.60
CA ASN A 103 6.87 15.60 10.05
C ASN A 103 8.21 15.96 10.71
N ASN A 104 8.86 15.02 11.42
CA ASN A 104 10.12 15.25 12.15
C ASN A 104 10.01 16.38 13.19
N ASP A 105 8.87 16.45 13.86
CA ASP A 105 8.46 17.45 14.85
C ASP A 105 8.38 18.91 14.34
N ASP A 106 8.35 19.13 13.01
CA ASP A 106 7.94 20.40 12.40
C ASP A 106 6.44 20.65 12.67
N VAL A 107 6.18 21.65 13.52
CA VAL A 107 4.85 22.07 13.95
C VAL A 107 4.00 22.59 12.78
N ALA A 108 4.57 23.33 11.84
CA ALA A 108 3.84 23.94 10.73
C ALA A 108 3.49 22.92 9.64
N ALA A 109 4.39 21.97 9.38
CA ALA A 109 4.11 20.82 8.53
C ALA A 109 3.05 19.90 9.16
N ALA A 110 3.14 19.64 10.47
CA ALA A 110 2.15 18.86 11.21
C ALA A 110 0.77 19.54 11.27
N GLU A 111 0.69 20.86 11.50
CA GLU A 111 -0.55 21.65 11.42
C GLU A 111 -1.19 21.52 10.04
N LYS A 112 -0.41 21.74 8.97
CA LYS A 112 -0.88 21.61 7.58
C LYS A 112 -1.38 20.19 7.25
N GLN A 113 -0.69 19.16 7.73
CA GLN A 113 -1.12 17.78 7.51
C GLN A 113 -2.39 17.44 8.32
N LEU A 114 -2.49 17.89 9.58
CA LEU A 114 -3.67 17.67 10.43
C LEU A 114 -4.91 18.36 9.86
N VAL A 115 -4.78 19.60 9.37
CA VAL A 115 -5.83 20.29 8.60
C VAL A 115 -6.28 19.45 7.40
N SER A 116 -5.34 19.02 6.56
CA SER A 116 -5.62 18.20 5.37
C SER A 116 -6.36 16.90 5.72
N ALA A 117 -5.96 16.25 6.82
CA ALA A 117 -6.55 15.02 7.30
C ALA A 117 -7.97 15.23 7.85
N LEU A 118 -8.21 16.29 8.64
CA LEU A 118 -9.54 16.63 9.16
C LEU A 118 -10.51 17.02 8.04
N GLU A 119 -10.07 17.79 7.03
CA GLU A 119 -10.88 18.09 5.83
C GLU A 119 -11.22 16.82 5.04
N TRP A 120 -10.26 15.91 4.87
CA TRP A 120 -10.50 14.63 4.22
C TRP A 120 -11.45 13.74 5.02
N ARG A 121 -11.30 13.63 6.35
CA ARG A 121 -12.22 12.86 7.21
C ARG A 121 -13.64 13.45 7.16
N LYS A 122 -13.76 14.79 7.24
CA LYS A 122 -15.03 15.51 7.08
C LYS A 122 -15.74 15.17 5.77
N LYS A 123 -15.00 15.10 4.66
CA LYS A 123 -15.53 14.79 3.32
C LYS A 123 -15.82 13.30 3.09
N MET A 124 -14.94 12.42 3.56
CA MET A 124 -14.99 10.97 3.29
C MET A 124 -15.89 10.21 4.28
N GLN A 125 -16.01 10.70 5.52
CA GLN A 125 -16.63 10.03 6.67
C GLN A 125 -16.14 8.57 6.81
N PRO A 126 -14.81 8.36 6.97
CA PRO A 126 -14.18 7.05 6.81
C PRO A 126 -14.68 6.05 7.87
N ALA A 127 -14.86 6.47 9.12
CA ALA A 127 -15.45 5.65 10.18
C ALA A 127 -16.85 5.13 9.82
N SER A 128 -17.66 5.91 9.09
CA SER A 128 -18.97 5.47 8.59
C SER A 128 -18.88 4.50 7.42
N LEU A 129 -17.73 4.36 6.75
CA LEU A 129 -17.52 3.38 5.68
C LEU A 129 -17.41 1.95 6.25
N VAL A 130 -17.00 1.78 7.51
CA VAL A 130 -16.93 0.46 8.17
C VAL A 130 -18.29 -0.25 8.18
N ASN A 131 -19.36 0.53 8.32
CA ASN A 131 -20.75 0.05 8.33
C ASN A 131 -21.41 0.03 6.94
N LYS A 132 -20.67 0.30 5.85
CA LYS A 132 -21.21 0.22 4.48
C LYS A 132 -20.97 -1.16 3.89
N THR A 133 -21.93 -1.60 3.08
CA THR A 133 -21.82 -2.80 2.26
C THR A 133 -21.19 -2.47 0.92
N PHE A 134 -20.15 -3.21 0.54
CA PHE A 134 -19.45 -3.08 -0.75
C PHE A 134 -19.73 -4.28 -1.67
N ASP A 135 -19.37 -4.15 -2.95
CA ASP A 135 -19.62 -5.19 -3.96
C ASP A 135 -18.70 -6.42 -3.77
N LYS A 136 -19.31 -7.55 -3.42
CA LYS A 136 -18.66 -8.86 -3.29
C LYS A 136 -17.93 -9.26 -4.57
N LYS A 137 -18.43 -8.92 -5.77
CA LYS A 137 -17.77 -9.24 -7.04
C LYS A 137 -16.40 -8.55 -7.19
N LYS A 138 -16.17 -7.44 -6.49
CA LYS A 138 -14.93 -6.64 -6.55
C LYS A 138 -13.97 -6.90 -5.39
N PHE A 139 -14.50 -7.19 -4.19
CA PHE A 139 -13.75 -7.12 -2.93
C PHE A 139 -13.76 -8.40 -2.06
N ASN A 140 -14.42 -9.48 -2.50
CA ASN A 140 -14.43 -10.75 -1.75
C ASN A 140 -13.02 -11.32 -1.56
N ASP A 141 -12.73 -11.79 -0.35
CA ASP A 141 -11.44 -12.31 0.11
C ASP A 141 -10.24 -11.34 0.03
N LEU A 142 -10.44 -10.05 -0.28
CA LEU A 142 -9.32 -9.11 -0.50
C LEU A 142 -8.79 -8.41 0.75
N GLY A 143 -9.56 -8.35 1.85
CA GLY A 143 -9.17 -7.56 3.02
C GLY A 143 -9.76 -8.08 4.32
N PHE A 144 -8.91 -8.19 5.35
CA PHE A 144 -9.27 -8.70 6.67
C PHE A 144 -8.52 -7.95 7.77
N VAL A 145 -9.02 -8.03 9.00
CA VAL A 145 -8.40 -7.47 10.21
C VAL A 145 -8.43 -8.54 11.30
N THR A 146 -7.26 -8.85 11.86
CA THR A 146 -7.13 -9.76 13.01
C THR A 146 -6.56 -9.03 14.21
N VAL A 147 -6.90 -9.50 15.40
CA VAL A 147 -6.35 -9.03 16.68
C VAL A 147 -5.74 -10.24 17.37
N HIS A 148 -4.45 -10.15 17.69
CA HIS A 148 -3.68 -11.21 18.33
C HIS A 148 -3.23 -10.76 19.70
N LYS A 149 -3.36 -11.61 20.72
CA LYS A 149 -2.88 -11.31 22.07
C LYS A 149 -1.66 -12.17 22.38
N ALA A 150 -0.55 -11.53 22.70
CA ALA A 150 0.68 -12.19 23.14
C ALA A 150 0.61 -12.57 24.63
N GLU A 151 1.56 -13.38 25.09
CA GLU A 151 1.63 -13.89 26.47
C GLU A 151 1.85 -12.78 27.52
N ASP A 152 2.49 -11.68 27.12
CA ASP A 152 2.65 -10.45 27.91
C ASP A 152 1.34 -9.63 28.02
N GLY A 153 0.27 -10.08 27.36
CA GLY A 153 -1.02 -9.40 27.30
C GLY A 153 -1.12 -8.32 26.22
N LYS A 154 -0.04 -8.01 25.48
CA LYS A 154 -0.02 -7.00 24.42
C LYS A 154 -0.86 -7.45 23.23
N GLU A 155 -1.73 -6.57 22.75
CA GLU A 155 -2.55 -6.83 21.56
C GLU A 155 -1.87 -6.27 20.31
N THR A 156 -1.84 -7.08 19.26
CA THR A 156 -1.25 -6.78 17.95
C THR A 156 -2.34 -6.85 16.89
N ILE A 157 -2.67 -5.69 16.31
CA ILE A 157 -3.67 -5.54 15.25
C ILE A 157 -2.96 -5.73 13.90
N ILE A 158 -3.47 -6.62 13.05
CA ILE A 158 -2.93 -6.85 11.70
C ILE A 158 -4.00 -6.57 10.65
N THR A 159 -3.68 -5.72 9.67
CA THR A 159 -4.52 -5.44 8.50
C THR A 159 -4.00 -6.21 7.29
N TRP A 160 -4.77 -7.18 6.81
CA TRP A 160 -4.43 -8.06 5.70
C TRP A 160 -5.01 -7.56 4.38
N ASN A 161 -4.24 -7.68 3.30
CA ASN A 161 -4.62 -7.21 1.97
C ASN A 161 -4.18 -8.25 0.94
N ILE A 162 -5.12 -9.09 0.53
CA ILE A 162 -4.85 -10.30 -0.25
C ILE A 162 -4.99 -9.98 -1.74
N TYR A 163 -4.10 -9.14 -2.27
CA TYR A 163 -4.13 -8.75 -3.67
C TYR A 163 -3.93 -9.94 -4.63
N GLY A 164 -3.27 -11.00 -4.17
CA GLY A 164 -3.22 -12.29 -4.86
C GLY A 164 -4.58 -12.98 -5.07
N ALA A 165 -5.62 -12.60 -4.32
CA ALA A 165 -6.97 -13.13 -4.51
C ALA A 165 -7.77 -12.42 -5.62
N VAL A 166 -7.35 -11.25 -6.12
CA VAL A 166 -8.04 -10.48 -7.18
C VAL A 166 -8.28 -11.34 -8.42
N LYS A 167 -9.49 -11.26 -8.99
CA LYS A 167 -9.90 -12.00 -10.20
C LYS A 167 -10.05 -11.11 -11.44
N ASP A 168 -10.36 -9.83 -11.25
CA ASP A 168 -10.46 -8.83 -12.31
C ASP A 168 -9.94 -7.48 -11.81
N ASN A 169 -8.79 -7.05 -12.33
CA ASN A 169 -8.20 -5.75 -11.99
C ASN A 169 -9.09 -4.56 -12.37
N LYS A 170 -9.83 -4.66 -13.48
CA LYS A 170 -10.70 -3.59 -13.96
C LYS A 170 -11.93 -3.45 -13.06
N ALA A 171 -12.49 -4.57 -12.59
CA ALA A 171 -13.58 -4.55 -11.61
C ALA A 171 -13.12 -4.02 -10.23
N THR A 172 -11.96 -4.46 -9.73
CA THR A 172 -11.46 -4.09 -8.39
C THR A 172 -10.85 -2.68 -8.33
N PHE A 173 -10.03 -2.28 -9.32
CA PHE A 173 -9.25 -1.05 -9.27
C PHE A 173 -9.68 0.01 -10.31
N GLY A 174 -10.49 -0.35 -11.30
CA GLY A 174 -10.91 0.57 -12.37
C GLY A 174 -11.75 1.75 -11.89
N ASN A 175 -12.38 1.64 -10.72
CA ASN A 175 -12.99 2.75 -9.99
C ASN A 175 -12.17 3.09 -8.74
N VAL A 176 -11.19 3.99 -8.91
CA VAL A 176 -10.25 4.38 -7.83
C VAL A 176 -10.99 4.96 -6.61
N GLU A 177 -12.03 5.76 -6.79
CA GLU A 177 -12.77 6.36 -5.66
C GLU A 177 -13.50 5.30 -4.81
N GLU A 178 -14.08 4.28 -5.46
CA GLU A 178 -14.71 3.14 -4.78
C GLU A 178 -13.69 2.23 -4.10
N PHE A 179 -12.56 1.93 -4.78
CA PHE A 179 -11.46 1.20 -4.20
C PHE A 179 -10.93 1.89 -2.94
N ILE A 180 -10.72 3.21 -2.97
CA ILE A 180 -10.24 3.99 -1.84
C ILE A 180 -11.25 4.00 -0.69
N LYS A 181 -12.56 4.08 -0.97
CA LYS A 181 -13.60 3.94 0.07
C LYS A 181 -13.58 2.58 0.75
N TRP A 182 -13.47 1.48 -0.02
CA TRP A 182 -13.33 0.14 0.54
C TRP A 182 -12.03 0.00 1.34
N ARG A 183 -10.92 0.48 0.79
CA ARG A 183 -9.59 0.36 1.38
C ARG A 183 -9.45 1.18 2.67
N ALA A 184 -10.11 2.34 2.75
CA ALA A 184 -10.25 3.15 3.95
C ALA A 184 -11.18 2.49 4.99
N ALA A 185 -12.28 1.84 4.58
CA ALA A 185 -13.13 1.08 5.51
C ALA A 185 -12.34 -0.03 6.22
N ILE A 186 -11.54 -0.81 5.47
CA ILE A 186 -10.62 -1.82 6.03
C ILE A 186 -9.58 -1.18 6.99
N MET A 187 -9.09 0.02 6.69
CA MET A 187 -8.15 0.73 7.58
C MET A 187 -8.83 1.20 8.87
N GLU A 188 -10.02 1.79 8.78
CA GLU A 188 -10.80 2.25 9.94
C GLU A 188 -11.25 1.08 10.84
N LEU A 189 -11.57 -0.07 10.27
CA LEU A 189 -11.84 -1.29 11.04
C LEU A 189 -10.64 -1.68 11.91
N SER A 190 -9.41 -1.52 11.42
CA SER A 190 -8.18 -1.71 12.20
C SER A 190 -7.95 -0.58 13.22
N VAL A 191 -8.23 0.68 12.86
CA VAL A 191 -8.13 1.83 13.78
C VAL A 191 -9.08 1.67 14.98
N GLN A 192 -10.30 1.19 14.75
CA GLN A 192 -11.26 0.84 15.80
C GLN A 192 -10.76 -0.28 16.74
N LYS A 193 -9.74 -1.06 16.34
CA LYS A 193 -9.07 -2.03 17.21
C LYS A 193 -7.81 -1.49 17.90
N LEU A 194 -7.21 -0.41 17.41
CA LEU A 194 -6.23 0.36 18.19
C LEU A 194 -6.89 1.14 19.34
N ASN A 195 -8.19 1.42 19.24
CA ASN A 195 -9.02 2.00 20.30
C ASN A 195 -8.41 3.28 20.93
N LEU A 196 -7.90 4.18 20.08
CA LEU A 196 -7.10 5.34 20.51
C LEU A 196 -7.85 6.29 21.46
N ALA A 197 -9.19 6.29 21.44
CA ALA A 197 -10.02 7.07 22.37
C ALA A 197 -9.96 6.59 23.83
N ALA A 198 -9.43 5.39 24.10
CA ALA A 198 -9.37 4.80 25.44
C ALA A 198 -7.95 4.71 26.03
N VAL A 199 -6.93 5.28 25.36
CA VAL A 199 -5.53 5.19 25.83
C VAL A 199 -5.27 6.14 26.98
N THR A 200 -4.65 5.63 28.06
CA THR A 200 -4.37 6.36 29.31
C THR A 200 -2.94 6.87 29.41
N GLU A 201 -2.05 6.44 28.52
CA GLU A 201 -0.63 6.78 28.50
C GLU A 201 -0.29 7.56 27.22
N ALA A 202 0.70 8.46 27.32
CA ALA A 202 1.22 9.17 26.15
C ALA A 202 2.27 8.30 25.44
N ILE A 203 2.51 8.56 24.14
CA ILE A 203 3.67 7.96 23.47
C ILE A 203 4.95 8.46 24.16
N PRO A 204 5.87 7.57 24.60
CA PRO A 204 7.11 7.98 25.27
C PRO A 204 7.99 8.90 24.40
N GLU A 205 8.57 9.93 25.02
CA GLU A 205 9.52 10.83 24.34
C GLU A 205 10.77 10.04 23.91
N GLY A 206 11.17 10.18 22.63
CA GLY A 206 12.23 9.38 22.01
C GLY A 206 11.95 7.87 21.85
N GLY A 207 10.91 7.32 22.48
CA GLY A 207 10.62 5.89 22.54
C GLY A 207 9.72 5.35 21.42
N GLU A 208 9.55 4.03 21.39
CA GLU A 208 8.62 3.34 20.48
C GLU A 208 7.17 3.79 20.70
N ASP A 209 6.37 3.71 19.64
CA ASP A 209 4.94 4.05 19.66
C ASP A 209 4.11 2.77 19.84
N PRO A 210 3.49 2.56 21.02
CA PRO A 210 2.72 1.34 21.28
C PRO A 210 1.39 1.30 20.51
N TYR A 211 0.94 2.42 19.95
CA TYR A 211 -0.39 2.60 19.36
C TYR A 211 -0.35 2.45 17.83
N GLN A 212 0.23 1.35 17.36
CA GLN A 212 0.46 1.08 15.93
C GLN A 212 0.00 -0.33 15.53
N MET A 213 -0.47 -0.46 14.30
CA MET A 213 -0.87 -1.73 13.67
C MET A 213 0.18 -2.22 12.67
N ILE A 214 0.15 -3.53 12.41
CA ILE A 214 0.90 -4.16 11.32
C ILE A 214 0.02 -4.16 10.06
N GLN A 215 0.64 -4.03 8.89
CA GLN A 215 -0.03 -4.30 7.62
C GLN A 215 0.66 -5.46 6.89
N VAL A 216 -0.14 -6.38 6.35
CA VAL A 216 0.33 -7.45 5.46
C VAL A 216 -0.30 -7.25 4.08
N HIS A 217 0.53 -7.27 3.05
CA HIS A 217 0.13 -7.32 1.65
C HIS A 217 0.56 -8.69 1.11
N ASP A 218 -0.40 -9.50 0.65
CA ASP A 218 -0.14 -10.80 0.03
C ASP A 218 -0.28 -10.69 -1.50
N TYR A 219 0.81 -11.02 -2.20
CA TYR A 219 0.93 -10.94 -3.64
C TYR A 219 1.05 -12.32 -4.32
N LEU A 220 0.62 -13.40 -3.66
CA LEU A 220 0.60 -14.75 -4.25
C LEU A 220 -0.14 -14.77 -5.59
N SER A 221 0.49 -15.27 -6.65
CA SER A 221 -0.03 -15.29 -8.03
C SER A 221 -0.16 -13.92 -8.74
N VAL A 222 0.31 -12.81 -8.15
CA VAL A 222 0.31 -11.51 -8.85
C VAL A 222 1.40 -11.45 -9.91
N SER A 223 1.05 -11.03 -11.12
CA SER A 223 2.00 -10.84 -12.23
C SER A 223 2.69 -9.49 -12.12
N PHE A 224 4.00 -9.51 -11.84
CA PHE A 224 4.83 -8.30 -11.75
C PHE A 224 5.38 -7.83 -13.11
N PHE A 225 5.25 -8.64 -14.17
CA PHE A 225 5.81 -8.34 -15.50
C PHE A 225 5.05 -7.28 -16.30
N ARG A 226 3.82 -6.94 -15.90
CA ARG A 226 3.00 -5.87 -16.52
C ARG A 226 2.23 -5.12 -15.43
N MET A 227 2.65 -3.90 -15.12
CA MET A 227 1.94 -3.04 -14.18
C MET A 227 0.68 -2.47 -14.85
N ASP A 228 -0.47 -2.95 -14.39
CA ASP A 228 -1.79 -2.49 -14.82
C ASP A 228 -2.01 -1.00 -14.46
N PRO A 229 -2.45 -0.13 -15.40
CA PRO A 229 -2.67 1.28 -15.12
C PRO A 229 -3.68 1.57 -14.01
N ALA A 230 -4.74 0.75 -13.86
CA ALA A 230 -5.72 0.89 -12.79
C ALA A 230 -5.09 0.54 -11.44
N VAL A 231 -4.26 -0.52 -11.38
CA VAL A 231 -3.48 -0.87 -10.19
C VAL A 231 -2.48 0.24 -9.83
N LYS A 232 -1.78 0.84 -10.81
CA LYS A 232 -0.87 1.98 -10.55
C LYS A 232 -1.63 3.20 -10.00
N ALA A 233 -2.81 3.52 -10.56
CA ALA A 233 -3.63 4.63 -10.11
C ALA A 233 -4.19 4.41 -8.68
N ALA A 234 -4.81 3.25 -8.43
CA ALA A 234 -5.34 2.89 -7.12
C ALA A 234 -4.25 2.81 -6.04
N SER A 235 -3.06 2.31 -6.38
CA SER A 235 -1.90 2.30 -5.48
C SER A 235 -1.43 3.71 -5.15
N LYS A 236 -1.23 4.56 -6.17
CA LYS A 236 -0.80 5.96 -5.99
C LYS A 236 -1.75 6.72 -5.07
N GLU A 237 -3.06 6.61 -5.31
CA GLU A 237 -4.06 7.30 -4.50
C GLU A 237 -4.11 6.74 -3.06
N THR A 238 -3.96 5.41 -2.89
CA THR A 238 -3.90 4.79 -1.56
C THR A 238 -2.73 5.34 -0.75
N ILE A 239 -1.56 5.49 -1.38
CA ILE A 239 -0.36 6.04 -0.73
C ILE A 239 -0.56 7.52 -0.39
N SER A 240 -1.12 8.32 -1.30
CA SER A 240 -1.43 9.73 -1.08
C SER A 240 -2.35 9.91 0.13
N VAL A 241 -3.50 9.22 0.14
CA VAL A 241 -4.49 9.27 1.22
C VAL A 241 -3.91 8.72 2.53
N PHE A 242 -3.18 7.60 2.50
CA PHE A 242 -2.72 6.96 3.74
C PHE A 242 -1.53 7.67 4.38
N SER A 243 -0.64 8.27 3.58
CA SER A 243 0.43 9.13 4.11
C SER A 243 -0.14 10.35 4.83
N MET A 244 -1.19 10.95 4.25
CA MET A 244 -1.79 12.20 4.72
C MET A 244 -2.74 11.97 5.91
N ALA A 245 -3.67 11.01 5.83
CA ALA A 245 -4.74 10.82 6.83
C ALA A 245 -4.49 9.72 7.88
N TYR A 246 -3.41 8.93 7.74
CA TYR A 246 -3.04 7.86 8.69
C TYR A 246 -1.53 7.82 9.08
N PRO A 247 -0.84 8.97 9.30
CA PRO A 247 0.55 9.01 9.77
C PRO A 247 0.77 8.25 11.10
N GLU A 248 1.94 7.61 11.22
CA GLU A 248 2.41 6.89 12.42
C GLU A 248 1.38 5.98 13.12
N LEU A 249 0.53 5.34 12.32
CA LEU A 249 -0.26 4.18 12.72
C LEU A 249 0.37 2.85 12.28
N LEU A 250 1.42 2.87 11.46
CA LEU A 250 2.07 1.68 10.92
C LEU A 250 3.36 1.36 11.68
N SER A 251 3.44 0.19 12.33
CA SER A 251 4.67 -0.31 12.95
C SER A 251 5.54 -1.08 11.95
N ASN A 252 4.97 -2.10 11.32
CA ASN A 252 5.64 -2.92 10.31
C ASN A 252 4.71 -3.25 9.14
N LYS A 253 5.30 -3.36 7.95
CA LYS A 253 4.62 -3.70 6.70
C LYS A 253 5.31 -4.87 6.00
N TYR A 254 4.64 -6.01 5.96
CA TYR A 254 5.13 -7.22 5.33
C TYR A 254 4.54 -7.39 3.94
N PHE A 255 5.39 -7.71 2.96
CA PHE A 255 5.01 -7.98 1.58
C PHE A 255 5.31 -9.44 1.28
N VAL A 256 4.31 -10.29 1.43
CA VAL A 256 4.46 -11.75 1.40
C VAL A 256 4.16 -12.34 0.03
N ASN A 257 4.75 -13.51 -0.23
CA ASN A 257 4.67 -14.23 -1.50
C ASN A 257 5.20 -13.41 -2.70
N VAL A 258 6.18 -12.52 -2.47
CA VAL A 258 6.81 -11.70 -3.50
C VAL A 258 7.92 -12.49 -4.20
N PRO A 259 7.90 -12.64 -5.54
CA PRO A 259 8.94 -13.38 -6.26
C PRO A 259 10.35 -12.83 -6.02
N ALA A 260 11.32 -13.70 -5.70
CA ALA A 260 12.70 -13.31 -5.37
C ALA A 260 13.39 -12.45 -6.46
N ILE A 261 13.03 -12.67 -7.73
CA ILE A 261 13.48 -11.88 -8.89
C ILE A 261 13.11 -10.39 -8.79
N MET A 262 12.15 -10.00 -7.94
CA MET A 262 11.77 -8.60 -7.70
C MET A 262 12.64 -7.89 -6.64
N GLY A 263 13.71 -8.52 -6.12
CA GLY A 263 14.61 -7.92 -5.12
C GLY A 263 15.20 -6.56 -5.54
N TRP A 264 15.40 -6.33 -6.85
CA TRP A 264 15.85 -5.03 -7.37
C TRP A 264 14.86 -3.89 -7.10
N MET A 265 13.55 -4.17 -6.98
CA MET A 265 12.54 -3.16 -6.65
C MET A 265 12.70 -2.65 -5.21
N PHE A 266 13.11 -3.53 -4.28
CA PHE A 266 13.45 -3.15 -2.90
C PHE A 266 14.79 -2.41 -2.85
N GLY A 267 15.71 -2.68 -3.79
CA GLY A 267 16.88 -1.84 -4.04
C GLY A 267 16.49 -0.42 -4.49
N ALA A 268 15.62 -0.30 -5.49
CA ALA A 268 15.16 0.99 -6.02
C ALA A 268 14.40 1.82 -4.95
N MET A 269 13.60 1.19 -4.10
CA MET A 269 12.91 1.87 -2.99
C MET A 269 13.88 2.56 -2.01
N LYS A 270 15.13 2.10 -1.86
CA LYS A 270 16.13 2.76 -1.01
C LYS A 270 16.55 4.15 -1.49
N LEU A 271 16.23 4.51 -2.74
CA LEU A 271 16.52 5.83 -3.33
C LEU A 271 15.41 6.87 -3.11
N PHE A 272 14.21 6.43 -2.66
CA PHE A 272 13.01 7.27 -2.61
C PHE A 272 12.28 7.27 -1.25
N LEU A 273 12.69 6.41 -0.31
CA LEU A 273 12.09 6.27 1.01
C LEU A 273 13.07 6.66 2.10
N SER A 274 12.54 7.21 3.20
CA SER A 274 13.37 7.50 4.38
C SER A 274 13.90 6.20 5.01
N PRO A 275 15.06 6.23 5.69
CA PRO A 275 15.57 5.09 6.46
C PRO A 275 14.57 4.57 7.51
N ALA A 276 13.72 5.45 8.06
CA ALA A 276 12.65 5.07 8.98
C ALA A 276 11.56 4.24 8.27
N THR A 277 11.06 4.68 7.12
CA THR A 277 10.08 3.92 6.32
C THR A 277 10.66 2.60 5.85
N LEU A 278 11.91 2.58 5.38
CA LEU A 278 12.59 1.35 4.92
C LEU A 278 12.72 0.30 6.03
N ARG A 279 13.01 0.71 7.27
CA ARG A 279 13.12 -0.21 8.43
C ARG A 279 11.80 -0.90 8.75
N LYS A 280 10.66 -0.27 8.44
CA LYS A 280 9.32 -0.83 8.64
C LYS A 280 8.89 -1.77 7.48
N PHE A 281 9.65 -1.94 6.41
CA PHE A 281 9.20 -2.54 5.14
C PHE A 281 9.92 -3.85 4.80
N HIS A 282 9.19 -4.97 4.88
CA HIS A 282 9.74 -6.33 4.91
C HIS A 282 9.28 -7.19 3.71
N PRO A 283 10.10 -7.35 2.65
CA PRO A 283 9.85 -8.32 1.59
C PRO A 283 10.01 -9.76 2.08
N MET A 284 9.07 -10.65 1.73
CA MET A 284 9.14 -12.08 2.05
C MET A 284 8.76 -12.92 0.82
N THR A 285 9.59 -13.89 0.47
CA THR A 285 9.37 -14.79 -0.67
C THR A 285 8.30 -15.85 -0.41
N SER A 286 8.05 -16.19 0.87
CA SER A 286 6.94 -17.03 1.33
C SER A 286 6.16 -16.30 2.42
N GLY A 287 4.83 -16.43 2.41
CA GLY A 287 3.98 -15.99 3.52
C GLY A 287 4.20 -16.77 4.80
N THR A 288 4.60 -18.04 4.74
CA THR A 288 4.88 -18.85 5.94
C THR A 288 6.06 -18.35 6.76
N THR A 289 6.92 -17.50 6.20
CA THR A 289 8.04 -16.88 6.91
C THR A 289 7.57 -15.76 7.84
N LEU A 290 6.34 -15.22 7.72
CA LEU A 290 5.86 -14.14 8.60
C LEU A 290 5.90 -14.52 10.09
N ALA A 291 5.68 -15.81 10.41
CA ALA A 291 5.82 -16.36 11.75
C ALA A 291 7.23 -16.22 12.37
N THR A 292 8.31 -16.06 11.57
CA THR A 292 9.66 -15.82 12.12
C THR A 292 9.83 -14.40 12.65
N GLU A 293 9.05 -13.45 12.13
CA GLU A 293 9.08 -12.05 12.56
C GLU A 293 8.10 -11.81 13.72
N LEU A 294 6.91 -12.43 13.65
CA LEU A 294 5.81 -12.21 14.60
C LEU A 294 5.76 -13.27 15.72
N LYS A 295 6.94 -13.62 16.27
CA LYS A 295 7.14 -14.75 17.20
C LYS A 295 6.19 -14.77 18.39
N SER A 296 5.91 -13.60 18.98
CA SER A 296 5.06 -13.45 20.17
C SER A 296 3.58 -13.79 19.97
N ILE A 297 3.13 -13.95 18.72
CA ILE A 297 1.72 -14.23 18.37
C ILE A 297 1.54 -15.45 17.48
N VAL A 298 2.57 -16.27 17.23
CA VAL A 298 2.54 -17.44 16.33
C VAL A 298 1.41 -18.42 16.65
N SER A 299 1.03 -18.56 17.92
CA SER A 299 -0.10 -19.38 18.39
C SER A 299 -1.46 -18.97 17.83
N SER A 300 -1.65 -17.69 17.48
CA SER A 300 -2.89 -17.13 16.95
C SER A 300 -2.78 -16.53 15.55
N LEU A 301 -1.55 -16.29 15.06
CA LEU A 301 -1.27 -15.88 13.68
C LEU A 301 -1.87 -16.92 12.70
N PRO A 302 -2.43 -16.51 11.54
CA PRO A 302 -3.08 -17.47 10.65
C PRO A 302 -2.12 -18.52 10.07
N LYS A 303 -2.61 -19.75 9.93
CA LYS A 303 -1.88 -20.89 9.35
C LYS A 303 -1.31 -20.63 7.95
N GLU A 304 -1.98 -19.82 7.14
CA GLU A 304 -1.49 -19.45 5.80
C GLU A 304 -0.16 -18.66 5.85
N TYR A 305 0.14 -18.06 7.01
CA TYR A 305 1.33 -17.24 7.25
C TYR A 305 2.28 -17.86 8.30
N GLY A 306 2.21 -19.19 8.44
CA GLY A 306 3.12 -19.98 9.28
C GLY A 306 2.75 -20.03 10.76
N GLY A 307 1.62 -19.44 11.14
CA GLY A 307 1.09 -19.53 12.51
C GLY A 307 0.28 -20.81 12.76
N GLN A 308 -0.39 -20.85 13.91
CA GLN A 308 -1.18 -21.99 14.39
C GLN A 308 -2.68 -21.67 14.52
N GLY A 309 -3.08 -20.42 14.26
CA GLY A 309 -4.45 -19.95 14.39
C GLY A 309 -5.37 -20.29 13.21
N SER A 310 -6.63 -19.87 13.35
CA SER A 310 -7.67 -19.84 12.31
C SER A 310 -7.17 -19.24 10.98
N SER A 311 -7.89 -19.54 9.89
CA SER A 311 -7.61 -18.94 8.59
C SER A 311 -7.72 -17.42 8.65
N VAL A 312 -6.89 -16.70 7.88
CA VAL A 312 -7.02 -15.24 7.73
C VAL A 312 -8.44 -14.81 7.31
N LYS A 313 -9.17 -15.69 6.62
CA LYS A 313 -10.56 -15.47 6.18
C LYS A 313 -11.61 -15.51 7.30
N GLU A 314 -11.23 -16.00 8.47
CA GLU A 314 -12.06 -15.96 9.69
C GLU A 314 -11.84 -14.64 10.47
N GLY A 315 -10.90 -13.79 10.02
CA GLY A 315 -10.70 -12.43 10.52
C GLY A 315 -11.87 -11.50 10.20
N LEU A 316 -11.92 -10.36 10.90
CA LEU A 316 -12.95 -9.35 10.69
C LEU A 316 -12.82 -8.75 9.28
N THR A 317 -13.94 -8.53 8.60
CA THR A 317 -13.96 -7.87 7.28
C THR A 317 -15.15 -6.93 7.17
N ILE A 318 -15.16 -6.13 6.10
CA ILE A 318 -16.25 -5.20 5.80
C ILE A 318 -17.42 -5.96 5.18
N SER A 319 -18.64 -5.48 5.44
CA SER A 319 -19.86 -6.04 4.84
C SER A 319 -19.75 -6.11 3.31
N LEU A 320 -19.95 -7.30 2.73
CA LEU A 320 -20.00 -7.52 1.29
C LEU A 320 -21.35 -8.12 0.89
N ALA A 321 -21.95 -7.58 -0.16
CA ALA A 321 -23.12 -8.16 -0.79
C ALA A 321 -22.92 -8.30 -2.29
N GLU A 322 -23.65 -9.23 -2.89
CA GLU A 322 -23.75 -9.30 -4.34
C GLU A 322 -24.46 -8.05 -4.82
N ALA A 323 -23.85 -7.33 -5.77
CA ALA A 323 -24.45 -6.13 -6.33
C ALA A 323 -25.84 -6.45 -6.87
N LYS A 324 -26.87 -5.84 -6.27
CA LYS A 324 -28.22 -5.82 -6.85
C LYS A 324 -28.10 -5.26 -8.25
N GLU A 325 -28.45 -6.05 -9.25
CA GLU A 325 -28.42 -5.62 -10.64
C GLU A 325 -29.41 -4.48 -10.80
N LYS A 326 -28.87 -3.25 -10.82
CA LYS A 326 -29.62 -2.04 -11.08
C LYS A 326 -30.06 -2.14 -12.54
N PRO A 327 -31.37 -2.15 -12.85
CA PRO A 327 -31.81 -2.33 -14.23
C PRO A 327 -31.14 -1.29 -15.12
N GLU A 328 -30.46 -1.74 -16.18
CA GLU A 328 -30.01 -0.84 -17.23
C GLU A 328 -31.23 -0.17 -17.83
N ASP A 329 -31.23 1.17 -17.86
CA ASP A 329 -32.36 1.96 -18.31
C ASP A 329 -32.44 1.89 -19.84
N LYS A 330 -33.02 0.79 -20.34
CA LYS A 330 -33.28 0.57 -21.76
C LYS A 330 -34.06 1.78 -22.30
N PRO A 331 -33.57 2.48 -23.34
CA PRO A 331 -34.26 3.63 -23.89
C PRO A 331 -35.72 3.29 -24.19
N LYS A 332 -36.65 3.97 -23.52
CA LYS A 332 -38.08 3.82 -23.80
C LYS A 332 -38.36 4.41 -25.18
N GLU A 333 -38.59 3.51 -26.13
CA GLU A 333 -39.17 3.84 -27.42
C GLU A 333 -40.51 4.53 -27.19
N VAL A 334 -40.60 5.81 -27.58
CA VAL A 334 -41.76 6.65 -27.33
C VAL A 334 -42.86 6.36 -28.34
N ALA A 335 -43.69 5.37 -28.03
CA ALA A 335 -44.93 5.08 -28.72
C ALA A 335 -45.96 6.23 -28.53
N ALA A 336 -45.80 7.29 -29.31
CA ALA A 336 -46.79 8.36 -29.43
C ALA A 336 -47.90 7.93 -30.40
N ALA A 337 -49.13 7.89 -29.92
CA ALA A 337 -50.30 7.50 -30.73
C ALA A 337 -51.46 8.46 -30.49
N GLU A 338 -51.72 9.34 -31.45
CA GLU A 338 -53.00 10.07 -31.54
C GLU A 338 -53.38 10.33 -33.01
N LYS A 339 -54.67 10.51 -33.28
CA LYS A 339 -55.26 10.55 -34.64
C LYS A 339 -55.87 11.92 -34.94
N ALA A 340 -55.87 12.35 -36.21
CA ALA A 340 -57.08 12.75 -36.96
C ALA A 340 -56.77 13.25 -38.39
N ALA A 341 -57.84 13.45 -39.19
CA ALA A 341 -57.93 14.26 -40.42
C ALA A 341 -57.32 13.72 -41.74
N GLU A 342 -58.12 12.89 -42.42
CA GLU A 342 -58.64 13.07 -43.80
C GLU A 342 -57.72 13.25 -45.04
N THR A 343 -58.20 12.69 -46.16
CA THR A 343 -57.62 12.64 -47.53
C THR A 343 -58.52 13.45 -48.50
N PRO A 344 -58.30 13.54 -49.85
CA PRO A 344 -57.25 12.98 -50.72
C PRO A 344 -56.63 14.01 -51.72
N VAL A 345 -55.83 13.55 -52.70
CA VAL A 345 -55.92 13.83 -54.18
C VAL A 345 -54.75 13.20 -54.97
N GLU A 346 -55.01 12.89 -56.25
CA GLU A 346 -54.18 12.37 -57.38
C GLU A 346 -52.63 12.33 -57.28
N GLU A 347 -51.98 11.19 -57.54
CA GLU A 347 -51.64 10.53 -58.84
C GLU A 347 -50.39 11.07 -59.57
N THR A 348 -49.30 10.28 -59.63
CA THR A 348 -48.84 9.58 -60.86
C THR A 348 -47.59 8.71 -60.61
N LYS A 349 -47.30 7.80 -61.55
CA LYS A 349 -46.19 6.82 -61.62
C LYS A 349 -45.46 6.98 -62.97
N PRO A 350 -44.36 6.26 -63.27
CA PRO A 350 -43.22 5.83 -62.46
C PRO A 350 -41.87 6.12 -63.21
N ILE A 351 -40.74 5.51 -62.80
CA ILE A 351 -39.92 4.61 -63.66
C ILE A 351 -38.76 4.00 -62.83
N GLU A 352 -38.33 2.79 -63.21
CA GLU A 352 -37.31 1.97 -62.57
C GLU A 352 -36.26 1.54 -63.61
N THR A 353 -34.96 1.76 -63.34
CA THR A 353 -33.84 1.10 -64.06
C THR A 353 -32.58 0.94 -63.20
N LYS A 354 -32.15 -0.31 -63.00
CA LYS A 354 -30.74 -0.74 -62.81
C LYS A 354 -30.12 -0.97 -64.23
N PRO A 355 -28.90 -1.53 -64.46
CA PRO A 355 -27.87 -2.07 -63.54
C PRO A 355 -26.39 -1.75 -63.92
N ALA A 356 -25.45 -2.49 -63.30
CA ALA A 356 -24.03 -2.72 -63.67
C ALA A 356 -23.06 -1.51 -63.61
N VAL A 357 -21.79 -1.58 -63.17
CA VAL A 357 -20.79 -2.66 -62.91
C VAL A 357 -19.95 -3.11 -64.11
N GLU A 358 -18.79 -2.47 -64.24
CA GLU A 358 -17.45 -3.00 -64.61
C GLU A 358 -16.50 -2.34 -63.59
N GLU A 359 -15.52 -2.93 -62.90
CA GLU A 359 -14.66 -4.10 -63.09
C GLU A 359 -13.60 -3.99 -64.21
N THR A 360 -12.34 -3.84 -63.80
CA THR A 360 -11.21 -4.51 -64.45
C THR A 360 -10.11 -4.78 -63.42
N THR A 361 -9.36 -5.87 -63.59
CA THR A 361 -8.43 -6.44 -62.60
C THR A 361 -7.02 -6.65 -63.19
N LEU A 362 -6.30 -7.70 -62.76
CA LEU A 362 -4.95 -8.18 -63.16
C LEU A 362 -3.78 -7.59 -62.34
N VAL A 363 -3.01 -8.31 -61.50
CA VAL A 363 -2.72 -9.76 -61.25
C VAL A 363 -1.65 -10.42 -62.13
N ASP A 364 -0.51 -10.73 -61.50
CA ASP A 364 0.21 -12.03 -61.51
C ASP A 364 1.09 -12.05 -60.22
N ARG A 365 1.26 -13.08 -59.36
CA ARG A 365 1.30 -14.57 -59.38
C ARG A 365 2.61 -15.22 -59.86
N THR A 366 3.23 -16.01 -58.96
CA THR A 366 3.77 -17.37 -59.24
C THR A 366 4.02 -18.14 -57.92
N LYS A 367 3.90 -19.49 -57.95
CA LYS A 367 4.27 -20.47 -56.89
C LYS A 367 4.35 -21.87 -57.56
N PRO A 368 5.34 -22.72 -57.27
CA PRO A 368 5.22 -23.84 -56.29
C PRO A 368 6.43 -23.85 -55.30
N ALA A 369 6.44 -24.47 -54.10
CA ALA A 369 5.93 -25.74 -53.56
C ALA A 369 6.77 -26.98 -53.89
N GLU A 370 7.51 -27.49 -52.88
CA GLU A 370 7.97 -28.89 -52.79
C GLU A 370 8.15 -29.31 -51.30
N GLU A 371 8.44 -30.57 -51.05
CA GLU A 371 8.42 -31.31 -49.77
C GLU A 371 9.82 -31.89 -49.44
N VAL A 372 10.08 -32.33 -48.19
CA VAL A 372 11.02 -33.42 -47.78
C VAL A 372 11.38 -33.35 -46.29
N LYS A 373 11.42 -34.51 -45.63
CA LYS A 373 12.25 -34.86 -44.46
C LYS A 373 13.11 -36.07 -44.83
N PRO A 374 14.34 -36.23 -44.30
CA PRO A 374 14.52 -37.20 -43.20
C PRO A 374 15.58 -36.81 -42.14
N ALA A 375 15.90 -37.80 -41.30
CA ALA A 375 16.88 -37.92 -40.19
C ALA A 375 18.29 -37.31 -40.44
N GLU A 376 19.19 -37.15 -39.45
CA GLU A 376 19.74 -38.19 -38.54
C GLU A 376 20.61 -37.60 -37.39
N GLU A 377 20.97 -38.39 -36.37
CA GLU A 377 22.02 -38.04 -35.39
C GLU A 377 23.42 -38.25 -35.99
N PRO A 378 24.50 -37.80 -35.30
CA PRO A 378 25.39 -38.84 -34.78
C PRO A 378 25.87 -38.64 -33.33
N LYS A 379 26.02 -39.76 -32.63
CA LYS A 379 26.78 -39.92 -31.37
C LYS A 379 28.12 -40.63 -31.62
N SER A 380 29.18 -40.12 -30.98
CA SER A 380 30.43 -40.81 -30.59
C SER A 380 31.16 -39.83 -29.64
N THR A 381 31.56 -40.11 -28.39
CA THR A 381 32.59 -41.06 -27.85
C THR A 381 34.01 -40.80 -28.41
N GLU A 382 35.16 -41.05 -27.76
CA GLU A 382 35.60 -41.58 -26.44
C GLU A 382 36.97 -40.88 -26.09
N GLU A 383 37.72 -41.08 -24.98
CA GLU A 383 37.76 -42.11 -23.91
C GLU A 383 37.60 -41.50 -22.50
N VAL A 384 37.31 -42.37 -21.54
CA VAL A 384 37.36 -42.26 -20.08
C VAL A 384 38.79 -42.42 -19.53
N LYS A 385 39.12 -41.87 -18.35
CA LYS A 385 39.93 -42.60 -17.34
C LYS A 385 39.82 -42.08 -15.90
N ALA A 386 39.54 -43.02 -14.99
CA ALA A 386 39.81 -42.94 -13.55
C ALA A 386 41.21 -43.58 -13.29
N VAL A 387 41.75 -43.82 -12.08
CA VAL A 387 41.24 -43.98 -10.70
C VAL A 387 42.38 -43.53 -9.74
N GLU A 388 42.11 -43.28 -8.46
CA GLU A 388 42.79 -43.96 -7.31
C GLU A 388 42.24 -43.44 -5.96
N GLU A 389 42.02 -44.34 -5.00
CA GLU A 389 41.63 -44.01 -3.62
C GLU A 389 42.88 -43.87 -2.73
N THR A 390 42.79 -43.15 -1.61
CA THR A 390 43.59 -43.51 -0.42
C THR A 390 42.99 -42.98 0.88
N LYS A 391 42.79 -43.88 1.85
CA LYS A 391 42.51 -43.58 3.26
C LYS A 391 43.80 -43.85 4.06
N PRO A 392 44.18 -42.98 5.01
CA PRO A 392 44.03 -43.30 6.45
C PRO A 392 43.60 -42.05 7.26
N ALA A 393 43.41 -42.04 8.59
CA ALA A 393 43.10 -43.07 9.61
C ALA A 393 42.45 -42.35 10.83
N THR A 394 42.08 -43.09 11.88
CA THR A 394 41.48 -42.61 13.13
C THR A 394 42.49 -42.06 14.14
N GLU A 395 42.08 -41.05 14.93
CA GLU A 395 42.47 -40.92 16.34
C GLU A 395 41.29 -40.31 17.15
N GLU A 396 41.34 -40.36 18.49
CA GLU A 396 40.16 -40.39 19.36
C GLU A 396 40.34 -39.59 20.67
N VAL A 397 39.23 -39.40 21.42
CA VAL A 397 39.12 -39.01 22.84
C VAL A 397 39.68 -37.62 23.28
N LYS A 398 38.78 -36.69 23.65
CA LYS A 398 38.39 -36.52 25.08
C LYS A 398 37.28 -35.50 25.34
N SER A 399 36.48 -35.82 26.36
CA SER A 399 35.51 -34.94 27.01
C SER A 399 36.13 -34.28 28.25
N ALA A 400 35.71 -33.06 28.56
CA ALA A 400 35.74 -32.42 29.87
C ALA A 400 34.62 -31.37 29.93
#